data_AF-B1B5I3-F1
#
_entry.id   AF-B1B5I3-F1
#
_cell.length_a   1.000
_cell.length_b   1.000
_cell.length_c   1.000
_cell.angle_alpha   90.00
_cell.angle_beta   90.00
_cell.angle_gamma   90.00
#
_symmetry.space_group_name_H-M   'P 1'
#
loop_
_entity.id
_entity.type
_entity.pdbx_description
1 polymer ?
#
loop_
_entity_poly.entity_id
_entity_poly.type
_entity_poly.pdbx_seq_one_letter_code
_entity_poly.pdbx_strand_id
1 'polypeptide(L)'
;MSEFDKKLNTLGVDRISVSPYKKWSRGYLEPGNVGNGYVSGLKVDAGVVDKTDDMILDGIVSHDRAETKNAYIGQINMTTASSFSGVGGTVLGYDILRNPEVDKAKPLFTEKQWDGSELPIYDAKPLQDTLVEYFGTKDDMRHYPAPGAFVCCANKGVTAERPKNDADMKPGQGYGVWSAIAISFAKDPTKYASMYVEDAGVWETPNEDELIEYLKGRRNAMAKSIAACGENTAGENGGAVFTSSWIGFAHAMMKPGQVGNAITVAPYIAMPVDSIPGGSILTPDTDMDIMQNLTMPEWLDKMGYQSLTKGGNINY
;
A
#
# COMPACT_ATOMS: atom_id res chain seq x y z
N MET A 1 -13.80 11.54 17.50
CA MET A 1 -12.41 11.21 17.85
C MET A 1 -12.35 9.88 18.55
N SER A 2 -11.57 8.94 18.01
CA SER A 2 -11.40 7.60 18.59
C SER A 2 -10.78 7.66 20.00
N GLU A 3 -11.00 6.64 20.84
CA GLU A 3 -10.34 6.54 22.15
C GLU A 3 -8.80 6.54 22.02
N PHE A 4 -8.27 5.99 20.94
CA PHE A 4 -6.84 6.00 20.64
C PHE A 4 -6.34 7.42 20.36
N ASP A 5 -7.04 8.21 19.55
CA ASP A 5 -6.63 9.59 19.24
C ASP A 5 -6.73 10.48 20.48
N LYS A 6 -7.74 10.28 21.33
CA LYS A 6 -7.80 10.95 22.64
C LYS A 6 -6.56 10.65 23.48
N LYS A 7 -6.12 9.38 23.51
CA LYS A 7 -4.89 8.98 24.22
C LYS A 7 -3.65 9.65 23.63
N LEU A 8 -3.51 9.68 22.31
CA LEU A 8 -2.39 10.34 21.63
C LEU A 8 -2.36 11.86 21.86
N ASN A 9 -3.52 12.50 21.88
CA ASN A 9 -3.63 13.93 22.19
C ASN A 9 -3.11 14.26 23.59
N THR A 10 -3.27 13.37 24.59
CA THR A 10 -2.65 13.58 25.92
C THR A 10 -1.13 13.50 25.90
N LEU A 11 -0.54 12.90 24.87
CA LEU A 11 0.89 12.83 24.60
C LEU A 11 1.38 13.93 23.63
N GLY A 12 0.50 14.84 23.21
CA GLY A 12 0.83 15.92 22.28
C GLY A 12 0.97 15.46 20.82
N VAL A 13 0.39 14.32 20.46
CA VAL A 13 0.38 13.80 19.09
C VAL A 13 -1.02 13.92 18.51
N ASP A 14 -1.17 14.72 17.44
CA ASP A 14 -2.37 14.73 16.60
C ASP A 14 -2.17 13.90 15.34
N ARG A 15 -3.23 13.22 14.89
CA ARG A 15 -3.25 12.44 13.63
C ARG A 15 -3.97 13.20 12.51
N ILE A 16 -4.05 14.53 12.62
CA ILE A 16 -4.66 15.36 11.59
C ILE A 16 -3.82 15.27 10.32
N SER A 17 -4.47 14.97 9.20
CA SER A 17 -3.80 14.83 7.90
C SER A 17 -4.62 15.44 6.78
N VAL A 18 -4.67 16.77 6.76
CA VAL A 18 -5.49 17.52 5.80
C VAL A 18 -4.62 18.45 4.96
N SER A 19 -4.85 18.44 3.66
CA SER A 19 -4.20 19.29 2.67
C SER A 19 -5.16 20.42 2.28
N PRO A 20 -4.67 21.66 2.06
CA PRO A 20 -5.48 22.76 1.56
C PRO A 20 -5.92 22.57 0.09
N TYR A 21 -5.43 21.53 -0.59
CA TYR A 21 -5.89 21.21 -1.93
C TYR A 21 -7.33 20.70 -1.91
N LYS A 22 -8.03 21.00 -3.00
CA LYS A 22 -9.39 20.56 -3.23
C LYS A 22 -9.45 19.15 -3.78
N LYS A 23 -8.71 18.91 -4.87
CA LYS A 23 -8.79 17.63 -5.60
C LYS A 23 -7.75 16.62 -5.17
N TRP A 24 -6.49 17.06 -5.07
CA TRP A 24 -5.35 16.16 -5.02
C TRP A 24 -4.83 15.97 -3.60
N SER A 25 -4.45 14.72 -3.30
CA SER A 25 -3.62 14.44 -2.13
C SER A 25 -2.26 15.13 -2.27
N ARG A 26 -1.65 15.48 -1.14
CA ARG A 26 -0.29 16.02 -1.10
C ARG A 26 0.64 15.04 -0.42
N GLY A 27 1.93 15.13 -0.70
CA GLY A 27 2.91 14.41 0.11
C GLY A 27 2.86 14.90 1.54
N TYR A 28 2.87 14.00 2.52
CA TYR A 28 2.74 14.36 3.94
C TYR A 28 3.78 15.40 4.39
N LEU A 29 5.04 15.26 3.95
CA LEU A 29 6.14 16.15 4.32
C LEU A 29 6.17 17.48 3.55
N GLU A 30 5.24 17.71 2.62
CA GLU A 30 5.18 18.95 1.87
C GLU A 30 4.65 20.11 2.75
N PRO A 31 5.21 21.33 2.63
CA PRO A 31 4.79 22.45 3.46
C PRO A 31 3.35 22.87 3.19
N GLY A 32 2.63 23.27 4.24
CA GLY A 32 1.27 23.80 4.16
C GLY A 32 0.15 22.77 4.34
N ASN A 33 0.48 21.50 4.61
CA ASN A 33 -0.49 20.57 5.19
C ASN A 33 -0.87 21.03 6.62
N VAL A 34 -2.07 20.70 7.06
CA VAL A 34 -2.60 20.95 8.40
C VAL A 34 -2.50 19.65 9.20
N GLY A 35 -1.94 19.76 10.41
CA GLY A 35 -1.70 18.62 11.29
C GLY A 35 -0.32 17.99 11.16
N ASN A 36 -0.04 17.04 12.04
CA ASN A 36 1.22 16.28 12.07
C ASN A 36 1.05 14.80 11.65
N GLY A 37 -0.16 14.41 11.25
CA GLY A 37 -0.49 13.07 10.82
C GLY A 37 -0.36 12.83 9.33
N TYR A 38 -0.35 11.56 8.96
CA TYR A 38 -0.36 11.10 7.57
C TYR A 38 -1.35 9.98 7.36
N VAL A 39 -1.82 9.89 6.12
CA VAL A 39 -2.57 8.76 5.61
C VAL A 39 -1.68 7.92 4.72
N SER A 40 -1.69 6.60 4.91
CA SER A 40 -1.02 5.64 4.03
C SER A 40 -1.97 4.62 3.44
N GLY A 41 -1.55 4.02 2.34
CA GLY A 41 -2.31 2.98 1.61
C GLY A 41 -1.39 1.87 1.13
N LEU A 42 -1.97 0.82 0.55
CA LEU A 42 -1.23 -0.32 0.02
C LEU A 42 -1.38 -0.36 -1.50
N LYS A 43 -0.27 -0.20 -2.24
CA LYS A 43 -0.22 -0.41 -3.69
C LYS A 43 0.78 -1.50 -4.03
N VAL A 44 0.35 -2.42 -4.89
CA VAL A 44 1.22 -3.35 -5.62
C VAL A 44 0.70 -3.42 -7.03
N ASP A 45 1.59 -3.40 -8.02
CA ASP A 45 1.23 -3.51 -9.42
C ASP A 45 2.40 -4.01 -10.25
N ALA A 46 2.09 -4.61 -11.40
CA ALA A 46 3.07 -4.98 -12.41
C ALA A 46 2.70 -4.43 -13.79
N GLY A 47 3.68 -3.79 -14.45
CA GLY A 47 3.61 -3.22 -15.80
C GLY A 47 4.55 -3.96 -16.75
N VAL A 48 4.11 -4.14 -18.00
CA VAL A 48 4.89 -4.82 -19.04
C VAL A 48 4.97 -3.95 -20.29
N VAL A 49 6.12 -3.93 -20.97
CA VAL A 49 6.37 -3.23 -22.24
C VAL A 49 7.01 -4.17 -23.26
N ASP A 50 6.85 -3.87 -24.55
CA ASP A 50 7.61 -4.53 -25.60
C ASP A 50 9.06 -4.04 -25.57
N LYS A 51 10.01 -4.97 -25.67
CA LYS A 51 11.43 -4.67 -25.62
C LYS A 51 11.88 -3.90 -26.87
N THR A 52 12.64 -2.84 -26.65
CA THR A 52 13.37 -2.09 -27.68
C THR A 52 14.87 -2.38 -27.61
N ASP A 53 15.66 -1.70 -28.41
CA ASP A 53 17.13 -1.77 -28.32
C ASP A 53 17.68 -0.93 -27.13
N ASP A 54 16.81 -0.24 -26.39
CA ASP A 54 17.14 0.59 -25.22
C ASP A 54 16.53 0.02 -23.93
N MET A 55 17.33 -0.79 -23.22
CA MET A 55 16.92 -1.37 -21.94
C MET A 55 16.65 -0.33 -20.84
N ILE A 56 17.24 0.86 -20.94
CA ILE A 56 16.99 1.94 -19.97
C ILE A 56 15.59 2.48 -20.20
N LEU A 57 15.24 2.77 -21.46
CA LEU A 57 13.89 3.17 -21.84
C LEU A 57 12.86 2.14 -21.39
N ASP A 58 13.08 0.87 -21.71
CA ASP A 58 12.12 -0.20 -21.41
C ASP A 58 11.92 -0.36 -19.89
N GLY A 59 13.01 -0.27 -19.11
CA GLY A 59 12.96 -0.30 -17.65
C GLY A 59 12.18 0.87 -17.06
N ILE A 60 12.40 2.09 -17.56
CA ILE A 60 11.69 3.30 -17.12
C ILE A 60 10.20 3.20 -17.48
N VAL A 61 9.87 2.88 -18.74
CA VAL A 61 8.47 2.87 -19.20
C VAL A 61 7.68 1.74 -18.55
N SER A 62 8.29 0.58 -18.30
CA SER A 62 7.62 -0.50 -17.56
C SER A 62 7.36 -0.13 -16.10
N HIS A 63 8.27 0.63 -15.47
CA HIS A 63 8.05 1.20 -14.13
C HIS A 63 6.86 2.17 -14.10
N ASP A 64 6.84 3.15 -15.01
CA ASP A 64 5.74 4.12 -15.12
C ASP A 64 4.39 3.43 -15.39
N ARG A 65 4.39 2.34 -16.18
CA ARG A 65 3.18 1.52 -16.39
C ARG A 65 2.70 0.88 -15.09
N ALA A 66 3.60 0.40 -14.24
CA ALA A 66 3.22 -0.15 -12.93
C ALA A 66 2.68 0.95 -11.99
N GLU A 67 3.28 2.14 -11.98
CA GLU A 67 2.83 3.27 -11.17
C GLU A 67 1.45 3.80 -11.57
N THR A 68 1.12 3.74 -12.86
CA THR A 68 -0.16 4.23 -13.41
C THR A 68 -1.27 3.17 -13.43
N LYS A 69 -0.95 1.88 -13.23
CA LYS A 69 -1.93 0.79 -13.15
C LYS A 69 -2.69 0.86 -11.81
N ASN A 70 -3.98 0.48 -11.84
CA ASN A 70 -4.86 0.46 -10.67
C ASN A 70 -4.83 1.77 -9.87
N ALA A 71 -4.40 1.77 -8.61
CA ALA A 71 -4.32 3.00 -7.81
C ALA A 71 -3.29 3.95 -8.42
N TYR A 72 -3.76 5.08 -8.97
CA TYR A 72 -2.94 5.96 -9.79
C TYR A 72 -1.94 6.78 -8.95
N ILE A 73 -0.64 6.57 -9.17
CA ILE A 73 0.43 7.39 -8.56
C ILE A 73 1.50 7.88 -9.55
N GLY A 74 1.39 7.61 -10.86
CA GLY A 74 2.50 7.77 -11.82
C GLY A 74 2.87 9.19 -12.25
N GLN A 75 2.59 10.21 -11.44
CA GLN A 75 3.02 11.59 -11.67
C GLN A 75 3.58 12.23 -10.40
N ILE A 76 4.21 11.45 -9.52
CA ILE A 76 4.80 11.95 -8.27
C ILE A 76 6.32 12.00 -8.35
N ASN A 77 6.92 12.82 -7.50
CA ASN A 77 8.31 12.67 -7.10
C ASN A 77 8.35 11.72 -5.90
N MET A 78 8.64 10.44 -6.15
CA MET A 78 8.72 9.43 -5.08
C MET A 78 10.00 9.58 -4.27
N THR A 79 9.88 9.74 -2.96
CA THR A 79 11.02 9.74 -2.01
C THR A 79 10.95 8.48 -1.14
N THR A 80 11.98 7.65 -1.18
CA THR A 80 11.99 6.39 -0.41
C THR A 80 12.10 6.64 1.09
N ALA A 81 11.19 6.01 1.84
CA ALA A 81 11.10 5.97 3.29
C ALA A 81 11.47 4.59 3.83
N SER A 82 11.67 4.50 5.15
CA SER A 82 11.60 3.21 5.84
C SER A 82 10.14 2.74 6.00
N SER A 83 9.97 1.47 6.34
CA SER A 83 8.69 0.76 6.21
C SER A 83 7.84 0.76 7.50
N PHE A 84 7.42 1.93 7.99
CA PHE A 84 6.62 2.04 9.24
C PHE A 84 5.46 3.04 9.17
N SER A 85 4.35 2.71 9.85
CA SER A 85 3.23 3.61 10.15
C SER A 85 3.09 3.76 11.67
N GLY A 86 3.60 4.86 12.21
CA GLY A 86 3.70 5.14 13.64
C GLY A 86 2.51 5.90 14.22
N VAL A 87 2.75 6.63 15.33
CA VAL A 87 1.73 7.35 16.10
C VAL A 87 0.96 8.41 15.29
N GLY A 88 1.57 8.98 14.26
CA GLY A 88 0.92 9.95 13.35
C GLY A 88 0.17 9.29 12.18
N GLY A 89 0.30 7.98 11.99
CA GLY A 89 -0.14 7.29 10.79
C GLY A 89 -1.57 6.78 10.86
N THR A 90 -2.23 6.74 9.71
CA THR A 90 -3.59 6.22 9.52
C THR A 90 -3.64 5.44 8.22
N VAL A 91 -4.15 4.21 8.23
CA VAL A 91 -4.18 3.35 7.04
C VAL A 91 -5.56 3.35 6.38
N LEU A 92 -5.63 3.70 5.10
CA LEU A 92 -6.83 3.62 4.27
C LEU A 92 -7.37 2.19 4.20
N GLY A 93 -8.68 2.04 4.37
CA GLY A 93 -9.36 0.75 4.36
C GLY A 93 -9.36 0.04 5.71
N TYR A 94 -8.58 0.53 6.69
CA TYR A 94 -8.52 -0.05 8.03
C TYR A 94 -8.93 0.96 9.11
N ASP A 95 -8.17 2.05 9.26
CA ASP A 95 -8.39 3.08 10.29
C ASP A 95 -9.41 4.14 9.83
N ILE A 96 -9.38 4.49 8.55
CA ILE A 96 -10.32 5.40 7.90
C ILE A 96 -10.85 4.75 6.63
N LEU A 97 -12.06 5.14 6.22
CA LEU A 97 -12.75 4.53 5.09
C LEU A 97 -12.74 3.01 5.19
N ARG A 98 -13.07 2.47 6.37
CA ARG A 98 -12.93 1.04 6.66
C ARG A 98 -13.65 0.22 5.60
N ASN A 99 -12.94 -0.72 4.98
CA ASN A 99 -13.53 -1.62 4.00
C ASN A 99 -14.28 -2.73 4.75
N PRO A 100 -15.60 -2.93 4.54
CA PRO A 100 -16.36 -3.95 5.26
C PRO A 100 -15.83 -5.38 5.10
N GLU A 101 -15.07 -5.67 4.05
CA GLU A 101 -14.44 -6.98 3.86
C GLU A 101 -13.33 -7.25 4.90
N VAL A 102 -12.75 -6.22 5.51
CA VAL A 102 -11.79 -6.37 6.63
C VAL A 102 -12.45 -7.09 7.81
N ASP A 103 -13.69 -6.72 8.15
CA ASP A 103 -14.41 -7.30 9.30
C ASP A 103 -15.00 -8.69 9.01
N LYS A 104 -15.12 -9.05 7.72
CA LYS A 104 -15.60 -10.36 7.27
C LYS A 104 -14.47 -11.34 6.97
N ALA A 105 -13.25 -10.84 6.83
CA ALA A 105 -12.09 -11.64 6.47
C ALA A 105 -11.83 -12.71 7.53
N LYS A 106 -11.38 -13.88 7.06
CA LYS A 106 -10.89 -14.95 7.93
C LYS A 106 -9.37 -15.04 7.78
N PRO A 107 -8.63 -15.30 8.87
CA PRO A 107 -7.20 -15.56 8.76
C PRO A 107 -6.93 -16.71 7.79
N LEU A 108 -5.94 -16.52 6.92
CA LEU A 108 -5.42 -17.57 6.05
C LEU A 108 -4.64 -18.61 6.88
N PHE A 109 -3.87 -18.12 7.85
CA PHE A 109 -3.10 -18.89 8.84
C PHE A 109 -2.68 -17.95 9.98
N THR A 110 -1.93 -18.47 10.95
CA THR A 110 -1.30 -17.68 12.01
C THR A 110 0.22 -17.91 12.02
N GLU A 111 0.98 -16.90 12.44
CA GLU A 111 2.42 -16.99 12.69
C GLU A 111 2.71 -16.66 14.16
N LYS A 112 3.63 -17.41 14.77
CA LYS A 112 3.97 -17.21 16.17
C LYS A 112 4.89 -16.01 16.36
N GLN A 113 4.52 -15.10 17.25
CA GLN A 113 5.32 -13.94 17.62
C GLN A 113 6.33 -14.27 18.72
N TRP A 114 7.31 -13.39 18.93
CA TRP A 114 8.37 -13.57 19.93
C TRP A 114 7.85 -13.67 21.37
N ASP A 115 6.70 -13.04 21.68
CA ASP A 115 6.03 -13.13 22.98
C ASP A 115 5.17 -14.41 23.13
N GLY A 116 5.16 -15.26 22.11
CA GLY A 116 4.41 -16.50 22.04
C GLY A 116 2.96 -16.35 21.59
N SER A 117 2.47 -15.13 21.33
CA SER A 117 1.14 -14.90 20.79
C SER A 117 1.04 -15.26 19.30
N GLU A 118 -0.18 -15.53 18.83
CA GLU A 118 -0.46 -15.83 17.43
C GLU A 118 -0.81 -14.56 16.66
N LEU A 119 -0.11 -14.30 15.55
CA LEU A 119 -0.40 -13.23 14.60
C LEU A 119 -1.24 -13.76 13.44
N PRO A 120 -2.54 -13.42 13.35
CA PRO A 120 -3.37 -13.82 12.22
C PRO A 120 -2.96 -13.08 10.94
N ILE A 121 -2.80 -13.84 9.85
CA ILE A 121 -2.40 -13.35 8.53
C ILE A 121 -3.60 -13.36 7.59
N TYR A 122 -3.85 -12.24 6.92
CA TYR A 122 -4.96 -12.02 6.00
C TYR A 122 -4.46 -11.65 4.61
N ASP A 123 -5.36 -11.77 3.63
CA ASP A 123 -5.15 -11.22 2.29
C ASP A 123 -5.40 -9.70 2.28
N ALA A 124 -4.47 -8.91 1.74
CA ALA A 124 -4.56 -7.45 1.77
C ALA A 124 -5.51 -6.84 0.75
N LYS A 125 -6.21 -7.63 -0.07
CA LYS A 125 -7.09 -7.13 -1.13
C LYS A 125 -8.06 -6.04 -0.67
N PRO A 126 -8.73 -6.12 0.50
CA PRO A 126 -9.60 -5.04 0.96
C PRO A 126 -8.89 -3.68 1.12
N LEU A 127 -7.62 -3.68 1.56
CA LEU A 127 -6.85 -2.44 1.73
C LEU A 127 -6.32 -1.92 0.40
N GLN A 128 -5.89 -2.81 -0.50
CA GLN A 128 -5.47 -2.45 -1.86
C GLN A 128 -6.63 -1.83 -2.64
N ASP A 129 -7.79 -2.48 -2.61
CA ASP A 129 -9.01 -2.02 -3.26
C ASP A 129 -9.44 -0.64 -2.71
N THR A 130 -9.29 -0.39 -1.42
CA THR A 130 -9.64 0.92 -0.83
C THR A 130 -8.75 2.04 -1.36
N LEU A 131 -7.46 1.78 -1.60
CA LEU A 131 -6.58 2.79 -2.21
C LEU A 131 -6.99 3.09 -3.65
N VAL A 132 -7.42 2.07 -4.41
CA VAL A 132 -7.97 2.27 -5.76
C VAL A 132 -9.24 3.11 -5.72
N GLU A 133 -10.14 2.85 -4.77
CA GLU A 133 -11.35 3.67 -4.61
C GLU A 133 -11.04 5.12 -4.23
N TYR A 134 -9.98 5.35 -3.45
CA TYR A 134 -9.62 6.69 -2.99
C TYR A 134 -8.86 7.50 -4.06
N PHE A 135 -7.79 6.95 -4.64
CA PHE A 135 -7.01 7.62 -5.68
C PHE A 135 -7.69 7.61 -7.05
N GLY A 136 -8.52 6.60 -7.30
CA GLY A 136 -9.02 6.31 -8.62
C GLY A 136 -7.97 5.63 -9.49
N THR A 137 -8.35 5.40 -10.74
CA THR A 137 -7.48 4.83 -11.78
C THR A 137 -7.03 5.91 -12.76
N LYS A 138 -6.16 5.55 -13.71
CA LYS A 138 -5.79 6.43 -14.82
C LYS A 138 -7.00 6.97 -15.59
N ASP A 139 -8.04 6.16 -15.75
CA ASP A 139 -9.23 6.49 -16.55
C ASP A 139 -10.38 7.08 -15.72
N ASP A 140 -10.35 6.90 -14.39
CA ASP A 140 -11.26 7.53 -13.42
C ASP A 140 -10.46 8.05 -12.22
N MET A 141 -9.77 9.18 -12.40
CA MET A 141 -8.90 9.79 -11.39
C MET A 141 -9.69 10.57 -10.34
N ARG A 142 -9.45 10.26 -9.06
CA ARG A 142 -10.13 10.87 -7.90
C ARG A 142 -9.17 11.75 -7.10
N HIS A 143 -8.78 11.30 -5.90
CA HIS A 143 -7.95 12.03 -4.96
C HIS A 143 -6.49 11.58 -4.98
N TYR A 144 -6.00 11.19 -6.16
CA TYR A 144 -4.60 10.84 -6.38
C TYR A 144 -3.65 11.98 -5.97
N PRO A 145 -2.37 11.69 -5.68
CA PRO A 145 -1.39 12.71 -5.35
C PRO A 145 -1.24 13.75 -6.46
N ALA A 146 -0.98 15.01 -6.09
CA ALA A 146 -0.88 16.08 -7.09
C ALA A 146 0.28 15.82 -8.07
N PRO A 147 0.12 16.15 -9.36
CA PRO A 147 1.21 16.03 -10.32
C PRO A 147 2.45 16.83 -9.88
N GLY A 148 3.59 16.16 -9.77
CA GLY A 148 4.85 16.71 -9.27
C GLY A 148 4.97 16.78 -7.74
N ALA A 149 4.00 16.29 -6.97
CA ALA A 149 4.08 16.26 -5.52
C ALA A 149 5.25 15.39 -5.04
N PHE A 150 5.93 15.83 -3.99
CA PHE A 150 6.95 15.04 -3.31
C PHE A 150 6.30 14.10 -2.31
N VAL A 151 6.07 12.86 -2.72
CA VAL A 151 5.41 11.85 -1.88
C VAL A 151 6.47 10.91 -1.33
N CYS A 152 6.58 10.91 0.00
CA CYS A 152 7.37 9.92 0.70
C CYS A 152 6.66 8.56 0.58
N CYS A 153 7.38 7.49 0.28
CA CYS A 153 6.83 6.16 0.13
C CYS A 153 7.75 5.12 0.75
N ALA A 154 7.22 4.16 1.50
CA ALA A 154 7.92 2.88 1.62
C ALA A 154 7.74 2.19 0.25
N ASN A 155 8.84 1.85 -0.42
CA ASN A 155 8.75 1.29 -1.75
C ASN A 155 9.86 0.28 -2.05
N LYS A 156 9.53 -0.69 -2.91
CA LYS A 156 10.48 -1.59 -3.56
C LYS A 156 9.99 -1.91 -4.97
N GLY A 157 10.89 -2.38 -5.83
CA GLY A 157 10.51 -2.88 -7.15
C GLY A 157 11.54 -3.83 -7.72
N VAL A 158 11.15 -4.51 -8.80
CA VAL A 158 12.01 -5.40 -9.57
C VAL A 158 11.71 -5.22 -11.06
N THR A 159 12.73 -5.27 -11.89
CA THR A 159 12.62 -5.21 -13.35
C THR A 159 13.29 -6.45 -13.93
N ALA A 160 12.64 -7.11 -14.89
CA ALA A 160 13.22 -8.25 -15.60
C ALA A 160 12.79 -8.27 -17.06
N GLU A 161 13.68 -8.77 -17.91
CA GLU A 161 13.39 -9.05 -19.31
C GLU A 161 13.02 -10.53 -19.48
N ARG A 162 12.07 -10.81 -20.39
CA ARG A 162 11.96 -12.11 -21.05
C ARG A 162 12.54 -12.03 -22.47
N PRO A 163 13.62 -12.77 -22.80
CA PRO A 163 14.20 -12.75 -24.15
C PRO A 163 13.21 -13.29 -25.20
N LYS A 164 13.50 -13.06 -26.49
CA LYS A 164 12.67 -13.55 -27.60
C LYS A 164 12.67 -15.08 -27.72
N ASN A 165 13.79 -15.72 -27.37
CA ASN A 165 13.91 -17.17 -27.31
C ASN A 165 14.31 -17.57 -25.89
N ASP A 166 13.61 -18.55 -25.32
CA ASP A 166 13.87 -19.01 -23.95
C ASP A 166 15.29 -19.61 -23.78
N ALA A 167 15.90 -20.13 -24.85
CA ALA A 167 17.28 -20.62 -24.86
C ALA A 167 18.33 -19.52 -24.60
N ASP A 168 17.97 -18.25 -24.79
CA ASP A 168 18.86 -17.10 -24.62
C ASP A 168 18.80 -16.51 -23.19
N MET A 169 18.05 -17.13 -22.28
CA MET A 169 17.79 -16.61 -20.94
C MET A 169 19.06 -16.54 -20.08
N LYS A 170 19.31 -15.36 -19.52
CA LYS A 170 20.47 -15.03 -18.69
C LYS A 170 20.07 -14.87 -17.22
N PRO A 171 21.02 -14.91 -16.28
CA PRO A 171 20.76 -14.56 -14.89
C PRO A 171 20.10 -13.18 -14.78
N GLY A 172 19.05 -13.06 -13.96
CA GLY A 172 18.26 -11.83 -13.80
C GLY A 172 17.16 -11.63 -14.85
N GLN A 173 17.02 -12.52 -15.83
CA GLN A 173 15.88 -12.59 -16.74
C GLN A 173 14.88 -13.64 -16.28
N GLY A 174 13.64 -13.57 -16.76
CA GLY A 174 12.61 -14.52 -16.37
C GLY A 174 11.35 -14.41 -17.20
N TYR A 175 10.36 -15.23 -16.86
CA TYR A 175 9.06 -15.28 -17.52
C TYR A 175 8.04 -14.35 -16.89
N GLY A 176 8.23 -13.98 -15.62
CA GLY A 176 7.34 -13.10 -14.89
C GLY A 176 8.07 -12.21 -13.89
N VAL A 177 7.36 -11.19 -13.40
CA VAL A 177 7.77 -10.35 -12.28
C VAL A 177 6.63 -10.30 -11.26
N TRP A 178 6.98 -10.17 -9.99
CA TRP A 178 6.00 -10.07 -8.90
C TRP A 178 6.47 -9.10 -7.82
N SER A 179 5.52 -8.52 -7.10
CA SER A 179 5.75 -7.68 -5.92
C SER A 179 4.76 -8.05 -4.80
N ALA A 180 5.12 -7.69 -3.57
CA ALA A 180 4.34 -7.96 -2.38
C ALA A 180 4.42 -6.80 -1.40
N ILE A 181 3.31 -6.57 -0.70
CA ILE A 181 3.25 -5.63 0.43
C ILE A 181 2.50 -6.28 1.59
N ALA A 182 3.01 -6.06 2.79
CA ALA A 182 2.35 -6.39 4.04
C ALA A 182 2.22 -5.16 4.92
N ILE A 183 1.13 -5.06 5.68
CA ILE A 183 0.98 -4.13 6.82
C ILE A 183 0.62 -4.93 8.07
N SER A 184 1.38 -4.74 9.15
CA SER A 184 1.19 -5.40 10.44
C SER A 184 0.86 -4.36 11.51
N PHE A 185 -0.35 -4.43 12.06
CA PHE A 185 -0.88 -3.42 12.99
C PHE A 185 -0.41 -3.66 14.42
N ALA A 186 0.27 -2.68 15.02
CA ALA A 186 0.79 -2.78 16.38
C ALA A 186 -0.34 -2.98 17.41
N LYS A 187 -0.10 -3.84 18.40
CA LYS A 187 -1.01 -4.09 19.52
C LYS A 187 -1.11 -2.91 20.47
N ASP A 188 0.00 -2.21 20.69
CA ASP A 188 0.01 -0.91 21.38
C ASP A 188 0.59 0.16 20.43
N PRO A 189 -0.26 0.79 19.62
CA PRO A 189 0.17 1.80 18.66
C PRO A 189 0.60 3.12 19.33
N THR A 190 0.47 3.26 20.67
CA THR A 190 1.10 4.39 21.40
C THR A 190 2.57 4.16 21.71
N LYS A 191 3.06 2.93 21.57
CA LYS A 191 4.43 2.53 21.92
C LYS A 191 5.22 2.01 20.74
N TYR A 192 4.57 1.27 19.83
CA TYR A 192 5.20 0.68 18.65
C TYR A 192 4.52 1.15 17.38
N ALA A 193 5.31 1.33 16.32
CA ALA A 193 4.77 1.58 14.99
C ALA A 193 4.17 0.28 14.41
N SER A 194 3.10 0.44 13.64
CA SER A 194 2.71 -0.58 12.66
C SER A 194 3.79 -0.65 11.57
N MET A 195 3.95 -1.81 10.94
CA MET A 195 5.10 -2.08 10.09
C MET A 195 4.69 -2.53 8.70
N TYR A 196 5.29 -1.90 7.68
CA TYR A 196 5.25 -2.38 6.32
C TYR A 196 6.38 -3.37 6.06
N VAL A 197 6.11 -4.44 5.31
CA VAL A 197 7.15 -5.34 4.79
C VAL A 197 6.90 -5.55 3.30
N GLU A 198 7.93 -5.32 2.51
CA GLU A 198 7.87 -5.26 1.06
C GLU A 198 8.83 -6.26 0.45
N ASP A 199 8.39 -6.94 -0.60
CA ASP A 199 9.21 -7.89 -1.33
C ASP A 199 8.91 -7.84 -2.83
N ALA A 200 9.86 -8.25 -3.64
CA ALA A 200 9.70 -8.31 -5.10
C ALA A 200 10.68 -9.32 -5.69
N GLY A 201 10.29 -9.95 -6.80
CA GLY A 201 11.14 -10.94 -7.44
C GLY A 201 10.80 -11.23 -8.88
N VAL A 202 11.69 -12.01 -9.50
CA VAL A 202 11.55 -12.53 -10.86
C VAL A 202 11.02 -13.97 -10.77
N TRP A 203 10.19 -14.35 -11.74
CA TRP A 203 9.67 -15.70 -11.88
C TRP A 203 10.33 -16.44 -13.04
N GLU A 204 10.83 -17.64 -12.78
CA GLU A 204 11.74 -18.37 -13.67
C GLU A 204 11.07 -19.48 -14.50
N THR A 205 9.77 -19.76 -14.29
CA THR A 205 9.04 -20.76 -15.08
C THR A 205 7.93 -20.10 -15.92
N PRO A 206 7.53 -20.66 -17.06
CA PRO A 206 6.44 -20.10 -17.86
C PRO A 206 5.05 -20.35 -17.27
N ASN A 207 4.93 -21.10 -16.17
CA ASN A 207 3.66 -21.52 -15.60
C ASN A 207 3.16 -20.51 -14.55
N GLU A 208 2.06 -19.83 -14.86
CA GLU A 208 1.46 -18.83 -13.98
C GLU A 208 0.78 -19.45 -12.75
N ASP A 209 0.22 -20.65 -12.86
CA ASP A 209 -0.40 -21.34 -11.72
C ASP A 209 0.66 -21.71 -10.65
N GLU A 210 1.86 -22.09 -11.09
CA GLU A 210 3.00 -22.32 -10.19
C GLU A 210 3.47 -21.03 -9.51
N LEU A 211 3.47 -19.89 -10.22
CA LEU A 211 3.74 -18.60 -9.62
C LEU A 211 2.72 -18.27 -8.54
N ILE A 212 1.43 -18.46 -8.81
CA ILE A 212 0.36 -18.19 -7.84
C ILE A 212 0.55 -19.05 -6.58
N GLU A 213 0.90 -20.33 -6.73
CA GLU A 213 1.19 -21.23 -5.60
C GLU A 213 2.46 -20.81 -4.84
N TYR A 214 3.51 -20.38 -5.56
CA TYR A 214 4.72 -19.81 -4.97
C TYR A 214 4.39 -18.57 -4.12
N LEU A 215 3.55 -17.65 -4.61
CA LEU A 215 3.15 -16.44 -3.87
C LEU A 215 2.32 -16.77 -2.62
N LYS A 216 1.49 -17.83 -2.64
CA LYS A 216 0.87 -18.35 -1.40
C LYS A 216 1.92 -18.80 -0.40
N GLY A 217 2.96 -19.51 -0.86
CA GLY A 217 4.12 -19.86 -0.05
C GLY A 217 4.87 -18.64 0.51
N ARG A 218 5.03 -17.58 -0.29
CA ARG A 218 5.69 -16.33 0.11
C ARG A 218 5.03 -15.63 1.29
N ARG A 219 3.70 -15.72 1.45
CA ARG A 219 3.02 -15.20 2.65
C ARG A 219 3.63 -15.75 3.94
N ASN A 220 3.97 -17.04 3.99
CA ASN A 220 4.60 -17.64 5.18
C ASN A 220 6.00 -17.08 5.43
N ALA A 221 6.80 -16.88 4.38
CA ALA A 221 8.13 -16.29 4.52
C ALA A 221 8.07 -14.85 5.02
N MET A 222 7.13 -14.06 4.50
CA MET A 222 6.88 -12.68 4.95
C MET A 222 6.38 -12.65 6.39
N ALA A 223 5.44 -13.53 6.77
CA ALA A 223 4.95 -13.62 8.15
C ALA A 223 6.08 -13.91 9.15
N LYS A 224 6.98 -14.85 8.83
CA LYS A 224 8.19 -15.12 9.64
C LYS A 224 9.09 -13.90 9.76
N SER A 225 9.31 -13.18 8.66
CA SER A 225 10.11 -11.95 8.69
C SER A 225 9.46 -10.86 9.54
N ILE A 226 8.14 -10.74 9.52
CA ILE A 226 7.38 -9.80 10.36
C ILE A 226 7.56 -10.13 11.83
N ALA A 227 7.41 -11.41 12.21
CA ALA A 227 7.60 -11.86 13.58
C ALA A 227 9.04 -11.57 14.08
N ALA A 228 10.04 -11.88 13.24
CA ALA A 228 11.45 -11.59 13.54
C ALA A 228 11.74 -10.07 13.64
N CYS A 229 11.14 -9.25 12.77
CA CYS A 229 11.26 -7.80 12.86
C CYS A 229 10.64 -7.25 14.15
N GLY A 230 9.50 -7.78 14.59
CA GLY A 230 8.92 -7.42 15.89
C GLY A 230 9.83 -7.75 17.07
N GLU A 231 10.54 -8.88 17.01
CA GLU A 231 11.58 -9.24 17.98
C GLU A 231 12.76 -8.27 17.94
N ASN A 232 13.21 -7.87 16.75
CA ASN A 232 14.35 -6.97 16.58
C ASN A 232 14.10 -5.54 17.12
N THR A 233 12.84 -5.12 17.28
CA THR A 233 12.54 -3.85 17.97
C THR A 233 12.54 -3.99 19.49
N ALA A 234 12.94 -5.14 20.04
CA ALA A 234 13.00 -5.35 21.48
C ALA A 234 14.07 -4.48 22.13
N GLY A 235 13.65 -3.73 23.15
CA GLY A 235 14.54 -3.04 24.09
C GLY A 235 14.14 -3.37 25.53
N GLU A 236 14.46 -2.47 26.47
CA GLU A 236 14.11 -2.63 27.89
C GLU A 236 12.60 -2.87 28.14
N ASN A 237 11.76 -2.48 27.19
CA ASN A 237 10.31 -2.60 27.27
C ASN A 237 9.73 -3.73 26.40
N GLY A 238 10.55 -4.65 25.87
CA GLY A 238 10.14 -5.72 24.94
C GLY A 238 10.05 -5.26 23.47
N GLY A 239 9.78 -6.21 22.56
CA GLY A 239 9.61 -5.98 21.12
C GLY A 239 8.20 -5.58 20.71
N ALA A 240 8.02 -5.22 19.44
CA ALA A 240 6.69 -4.95 18.89
C ALA A 240 5.90 -6.25 18.79
N VAL A 241 4.61 -6.19 19.16
CA VAL A 241 3.65 -7.28 19.01
C VAL A 241 2.51 -6.74 18.16
N PHE A 242 2.07 -7.50 17.16
CA PHE A 242 1.05 -7.11 16.20
C PHE A 242 -0.27 -7.86 16.45
N THR A 243 -1.39 -7.27 16.04
CA THR A 243 -2.74 -7.83 16.20
C THR A 243 -3.26 -8.52 14.95
N SER A 244 -2.84 -8.06 13.78
CA SER A 244 -3.14 -8.65 12.48
C SER A 244 -2.08 -8.23 11.47
N SER A 245 -1.88 -9.05 10.44
CA SER A 245 -1.07 -8.68 9.28
C SER A 245 -1.83 -8.96 7.98
N TRP A 246 -1.73 -8.04 7.03
CA TRP A 246 -2.44 -8.10 5.76
C TRP A 246 -1.43 -8.11 4.63
N ILE A 247 -1.36 -9.20 3.87
CA ILE A 247 -0.34 -9.42 2.84
C ILE A 247 -1.02 -9.58 1.47
N GLY A 248 -0.61 -8.77 0.50
CA GLY A 248 -1.10 -8.82 -0.88
C GLY A 248 0.03 -8.77 -1.90
N PHE A 249 -0.28 -9.18 -3.13
CA PHE A 249 0.69 -9.36 -4.20
C PHE A 249 0.18 -8.75 -5.50
N ALA A 250 1.11 -8.47 -6.41
CA ALA A 250 0.84 -8.24 -7.82
C ALA A 250 1.82 -9.06 -8.67
N HIS A 251 1.40 -9.46 -9.88
CA HIS A 251 2.33 -10.08 -10.83
C HIS A 251 1.97 -9.83 -12.28
N ALA A 252 2.94 -10.06 -13.17
CA ALA A 252 2.70 -10.13 -14.60
C ALA A 252 3.61 -11.17 -15.25
N MET A 253 3.05 -11.96 -16.17
CA MET A 253 3.79 -12.85 -17.05
C MET A 253 4.14 -12.10 -18.35
N MET A 254 5.43 -12.00 -18.66
CA MET A 254 5.94 -11.37 -19.88
C MET A 254 5.83 -12.32 -21.08
N LYS A 255 5.47 -11.79 -22.25
CA LYS A 255 5.65 -12.49 -23.53
C LYS A 255 7.12 -12.44 -23.97
N PRO A 256 7.57 -13.32 -24.89
CA PRO A 256 8.93 -13.25 -25.41
C PRO A 256 9.24 -11.87 -26.01
N GLY A 257 10.38 -11.29 -25.64
CA GLY A 257 10.78 -9.95 -26.06
C GLY A 257 10.03 -8.83 -25.33
N GLN A 258 9.65 -9.02 -24.07
CA GLN A 258 9.05 -7.99 -23.23
C GLN A 258 9.86 -7.75 -21.96
N VAL A 259 9.73 -6.55 -21.40
CA VAL A 259 10.28 -6.15 -20.10
C VAL A 259 9.14 -5.92 -19.13
N GLY A 260 9.22 -6.55 -17.96
CA GLY A 260 8.28 -6.39 -16.86
C GLY A 260 8.89 -5.60 -15.70
N ASN A 261 8.07 -4.82 -15.03
CA ASN A 261 8.40 -4.15 -13.77
C ASN A 261 7.27 -4.39 -12.77
N ALA A 262 7.61 -4.90 -11.58
CA ALA A 262 6.66 -5.04 -10.48
C ALA A 262 7.08 -4.14 -9.32
N ILE A 263 6.14 -3.37 -8.79
CA ILE A 263 6.35 -2.39 -7.72
C ILE A 263 5.47 -2.69 -6.52
N THR A 264 5.97 -2.35 -5.35
CA THR A 264 5.26 -2.34 -4.07
C THR A 264 5.52 -0.99 -3.42
N VAL A 265 4.45 -0.32 -3.01
CA VAL A 265 4.49 1.09 -2.58
C VAL A 265 3.43 1.33 -1.51
N ALA A 266 3.84 1.86 -0.35
CA ALA A 266 2.96 2.51 0.60
C ALA A 266 3.21 4.04 0.58
N PRO A 267 2.34 4.83 -0.08
CA PRO A 267 2.49 6.28 -0.12
C PRO A 267 2.06 6.92 1.20
N TYR A 268 2.73 7.99 1.62
CA TYR A 268 2.37 8.81 2.80
C TYR A 268 1.87 10.18 2.35
N ILE A 269 0.57 10.42 2.54
CA ILE A 269 -0.12 11.59 2.02
C ILE A 269 -0.87 12.39 3.09
N ALA A 270 -1.25 13.62 2.73
CA ALA A 270 -2.29 14.40 3.38
C ALA A 270 -3.53 14.49 2.47
N MET A 271 -4.71 14.27 3.03
CA MET A 271 -5.98 14.19 2.28
C MET A 271 -6.47 15.58 1.89
N PRO A 272 -6.93 15.80 0.65
CA PRO A 272 -7.54 17.08 0.28
C PRO A 272 -8.90 17.25 0.95
N VAL A 273 -9.28 18.48 1.27
CA VAL A 273 -10.53 18.80 1.96
C VAL A 273 -11.75 18.27 1.20
N ASP A 274 -11.81 18.40 -0.13
CA ASP A 274 -12.99 17.94 -0.89
C ASP A 274 -13.07 16.40 -0.97
N SER A 275 -12.07 15.65 -0.50
CA SER A 275 -12.22 14.19 -0.32
C SER A 275 -13.00 13.81 0.94
N ILE A 276 -13.34 14.79 1.78
CA ILE A 276 -14.00 14.60 3.07
C ILE A 276 -15.42 15.17 2.96
N PRO A 277 -16.48 14.34 3.03
CA PRO A 277 -17.85 14.82 2.90
C PRO A 277 -18.21 15.89 3.94
N GLY A 278 -18.41 17.14 3.48
CA GLY A 278 -18.68 18.28 4.36
C GLY A 278 -17.45 18.81 5.09
N GLY A 279 -16.24 18.41 4.68
CA GLY A 279 -14.99 18.83 5.28
C GLY A 279 -14.67 20.30 5.07
N SER A 280 -13.81 20.84 5.92
CA SER A 280 -13.33 22.21 5.85
C SER A 280 -11.93 22.33 6.44
N ILE A 281 -11.06 23.08 5.77
CA ILE A 281 -9.71 23.37 6.27
C ILE A 281 -9.71 24.05 7.66
N LEU A 282 -10.86 24.61 8.08
CA LEU A 282 -11.06 25.24 9.38
C LEU A 282 -11.47 24.26 10.49
N THR A 283 -11.81 23.01 10.14
CA THR A 283 -12.27 21.97 11.07
C THR A 283 -11.46 20.67 10.96
N PRO A 284 -10.12 20.72 10.93
CA PRO A 284 -9.28 19.57 10.62
C PRO A 284 -9.48 18.35 11.53
N ASP A 285 -9.77 18.55 12.82
CA ASP A 285 -10.09 17.45 13.74
C ASP A 285 -11.41 16.76 13.37
N THR A 286 -12.43 17.56 13.00
CA THR A 286 -13.74 17.04 12.58
C THR A 286 -13.62 16.32 11.24
N ASP A 287 -12.76 16.82 10.36
CA ASP A 287 -12.48 16.21 9.06
C ASP A 287 -11.92 14.78 9.23
N MET A 288 -10.96 14.58 10.13
CA MET A 288 -10.45 13.23 10.43
C MET A 288 -11.52 12.36 11.10
N ASP A 289 -12.30 12.92 12.02
CA ASP A 289 -13.41 12.21 12.67
C ASP A 289 -14.45 11.71 11.65
N ILE A 290 -14.76 12.50 10.62
CA ILE A 290 -15.66 12.09 9.53
C ILE A 290 -15.07 10.85 8.83
N MET A 291 -13.80 10.90 8.44
CA MET A 291 -13.15 9.83 7.68
C MET A 291 -13.00 8.53 8.49
N GLN A 292 -12.82 8.63 9.81
CA GLN A 292 -12.78 7.46 10.72
C GLN A 292 -14.16 6.80 10.89
N ASN A 293 -15.23 7.57 10.84
CA ASN A 293 -16.59 7.07 11.04
C ASN A 293 -17.27 6.62 9.74
N LEU A 294 -16.74 6.99 8.59
CA LEU A 294 -17.22 6.49 7.30
C LEU A 294 -16.58 5.15 6.97
N THR A 295 -17.42 4.19 6.58
CA THR A 295 -16.96 3.03 5.80
C THR A 295 -16.68 3.46 4.35
N MET A 296 -15.85 2.68 3.64
CA MET A 296 -15.57 2.96 2.22
C MET A 296 -16.85 3.07 1.36
N PRO A 297 -17.86 2.18 1.49
CA PRO A 297 -19.10 2.31 0.72
C PRO A 297 -19.92 3.57 1.04
N GLU A 298 -19.99 3.97 2.32
CA GLU A 298 -20.70 5.20 2.71
C GLU A 298 -19.99 6.46 2.18
N TRP A 299 -18.65 6.44 2.17
CA TRP A 299 -17.87 7.50 1.56
C TRP A 299 -18.11 7.60 0.06
N LEU A 300 -18.08 6.47 -0.67
CA LEU A 300 -18.40 6.45 -2.10
C LEU A 300 -19.79 7.04 -2.38
N ASP A 301 -20.81 6.65 -1.62
CA ASP A 301 -22.17 7.18 -1.76
C ASP A 301 -22.22 8.70 -1.52
N LYS A 302 -21.62 9.18 -0.43
CA LYS A 302 -21.57 10.62 -0.11
C LYS A 302 -20.80 11.44 -1.13
N MET A 303 -19.77 10.86 -1.74
CA MET A 303 -18.98 11.49 -2.80
C MET A 303 -19.64 11.39 -4.17
N GLY A 304 -20.70 10.59 -4.32
CA GLY A 304 -21.33 10.32 -5.61
C GLY A 304 -20.44 9.47 -6.55
N TYR A 305 -19.52 8.68 -5.99
CA TYR A 305 -18.61 7.83 -6.75
C TYR A 305 -19.18 6.42 -6.93
N GLN A 306 -18.98 5.86 -8.13
CA GLN A 306 -19.23 4.44 -8.37
C GLN A 306 -18.05 3.62 -7.86
N SER A 307 -18.30 2.47 -7.24
CA SER A 307 -17.20 1.58 -6.84
C SER A 307 -16.46 1.03 -8.06
N LEU A 308 -15.15 1.25 -8.13
CA LEU A 308 -14.24 0.71 -9.14
C LEU A 308 -13.90 -0.75 -8.93
N THR A 309 -13.93 -1.19 -7.67
CA THR A 309 -13.49 -2.52 -7.24
C THR A 309 -14.63 -3.53 -7.14
N LYS A 310 -15.88 -3.06 -7.18
CA LYS A 310 -17.08 -3.91 -7.20
C LYS A 310 -17.03 -4.92 -8.34
N GLY A 311 -17.32 -6.18 -8.02
CA GLY A 311 -17.33 -7.28 -8.99
C GLY A 311 -15.96 -7.89 -9.27
N GLY A 312 -14.89 -7.44 -8.59
CA GLY A 312 -13.54 -7.98 -8.79
C GLY A 312 -12.89 -7.51 -10.09
N ASN A 313 -13.28 -6.34 -10.60
CA ASN A 313 -12.76 -5.79 -11.85
C ASN A 313 -11.29 -5.35 -11.78
N ILE A 314 -10.74 -5.24 -10.57
CA ILE A 314 -9.36 -4.87 -10.32
C ILE A 314 -8.55 -6.12 -9.97
N ASN A 315 -7.53 -6.38 -10.80
CA ASN A 315 -6.53 -7.42 -10.62
C ASN A 315 -5.14 -6.77 -10.54
N TYR A 316 -4.32 -7.26 -9.61
CA TYR A 316 -3.02 -6.66 -9.29
C TYR A 316 -1.89 -7.43 -9.97
#